data_AF-A0A662PWT7-F1
#
_entry.id   AF-A0A662PWT7-F1
#
_cell.length_a   1.000
_cell.length_b   1.000
_cell.length_c   1.000
_cell.angle_alpha   90.00
_cell.angle_beta   90.00
_cell.angle_gamma   90.00
#
_symmetry.space_group_name_H-M   'P 1'
#
loop_
_entity.id
_entity.type
_entity.pdbx_description
1 polymer ?
#
loop_
_entity_poly.entity_id
_entity_poly.type
_entity_poly.pdbx_seq_one_letter_code
_entity_poly.pdbx_strand_id
1 'polypeptide(L)'
;MRWHGRGKRPWYYYHYRREELEEWRPRLEEVSGRVKQVYGYFNNHFKGYAVHNALQVLDILGIITPAQRRILEEVEKALSEPKAEAPTLAELLPPAKLPDTVEDMLRILTDERRLARARKIGGDLIEVEELGETRLTARVKDYKVIIDMERRIILHDCADWARVGMRLSLCKHVAALMLHLESRHAKKILEDMIMNRGEWSFRELI
;
A
#
# COMPACT_ATOMS: atom_id res chain seq x y z
N MET A 1 9.56 5.37 -36.13
CA MET A 1 8.50 4.49 -35.61
C MET A 1 7.80 5.20 -34.45
N ARG A 2 6.47 5.18 -34.39
CA ARG A 2 5.69 5.75 -33.27
C ARG A 2 4.68 4.72 -32.78
N TRP A 3 4.74 4.38 -31.49
CA TRP A 3 3.78 3.50 -30.82
C TRP A 3 2.80 4.34 -30.03
N HIS A 4 1.54 4.37 -30.46
CA HIS A 4 0.53 5.20 -29.81
C HIS A 4 -0.30 4.46 -28.77
N GLY A 5 -0.38 3.13 -28.83
CA GLY A 5 -1.33 2.33 -28.06
C GLY A 5 -2.44 1.75 -28.93
N ARG A 6 -3.19 0.78 -28.37
CA ARG A 6 -4.36 0.12 -28.98
C ARG A 6 -5.62 0.31 -28.12
N GLY A 7 -5.69 1.41 -27.36
CA GLY A 7 -6.85 1.73 -26.52
C GLY A 7 -8.09 2.04 -27.37
N LYS A 8 -9.28 1.97 -26.76
CA LYS A 8 -10.53 2.31 -27.47
C LYS A 8 -10.84 3.81 -27.38
N ARG A 9 -10.97 4.35 -26.16
CA ARG A 9 -11.26 5.77 -25.89
C ARG A 9 -10.69 6.18 -24.52
N PRO A 10 -9.62 6.99 -24.43
CA PRO A 10 -8.78 7.47 -25.53
C PRO A 10 -7.86 6.37 -26.09
N TRP A 11 -7.56 6.45 -27.39
CA TRP A 11 -6.78 5.45 -28.12
C TRP A 11 -5.35 5.25 -27.62
N TYR A 12 -4.76 6.28 -27.01
CA TYR A 12 -3.40 6.23 -26.46
C TYR A 12 -3.33 5.68 -25.04
N TYR A 13 -4.45 5.46 -24.36
CA TYR A 13 -4.44 4.86 -23.03
C TYR A 13 -4.25 3.36 -23.14
N TYR A 14 -2.98 2.95 -23.19
CA TYR A 14 -2.62 1.56 -23.41
C TYR A 14 -1.31 1.22 -22.70
N HIS A 15 -1.25 0.06 -22.06
CA HIS A 15 -0.01 -0.52 -21.58
C HIS A 15 0.25 -1.75 -22.45
N TYR A 16 1.25 -1.67 -23.34
CA TYR A 16 1.59 -2.82 -24.17
C TYR A 16 2.06 -3.96 -23.28
N ARG A 17 1.57 -5.17 -23.56
CA ARG A 17 2.15 -6.38 -22.97
C ARG A 17 3.49 -6.70 -23.61
N ARG A 18 4.36 -7.42 -22.90
CA ARG A 18 5.69 -7.76 -23.41
C ARG A 18 5.61 -8.53 -24.73
N GLU A 19 4.67 -9.45 -24.84
CA GLU A 19 4.47 -10.28 -26.04
C GLU A 19 4.09 -9.41 -27.26
N GLU A 20 3.28 -8.37 -27.05
CA GLU A 20 2.92 -7.43 -28.14
C GLU A 20 4.11 -6.57 -28.59
N LEU A 21 5.08 -6.34 -27.71
CA LEU A 21 6.31 -5.63 -28.05
C LEU A 21 7.32 -6.54 -28.76
N GLU A 22 7.36 -7.83 -28.41
CA GLU A 22 8.23 -8.82 -29.06
C GLU A 22 7.89 -8.99 -30.55
N GLU A 23 6.62 -8.86 -30.94
CA GLU A 23 6.18 -8.82 -32.34
C GLU A 23 6.88 -7.74 -33.18
N TRP A 24 7.41 -6.68 -32.55
CA TRP A 24 8.09 -5.59 -33.24
C TRP A 24 9.56 -5.88 -33.54
N ARG A 25 10.21 -6.84 -32.85
CA ARG A 25 11.61 -7.19 -33.07
C ARG A 25 11.93 -7.47 -34.55
N PRO A 26 11.26 -8.41 -35.23
CA PRO A 26 11.59 -8.71 -36.63
C PRO A 26 11.37 -7.53 -37.57
N ARG A 27 10.33 -6.70 -37.31
CA ARG A 27 10.05 -5.50 -38.12
C ARG A 27 11.11 -4.41 -37.94
N LEU A 28 11.59 -4.24 -36.72
CA LEU A 28 12.66 -3.29 -36.42
C LEU A 28 13.99 -3.71 -37.03
N GLU A 29 14.32 -5.00 -36.96
CA GLU A 29 15.50 -5.59 -37.60
C GLU A 29 15.46 -5.38 -39.12
N GLU A 30 14.33 -5.69 -39.77
CA GLU A 30 14.14 -5.47 -41.21
C GLU A 30 14.37 -4.00 -41.61
N VAL A 31 13.75 -3.07 -40.89
CA VAL A 31 13.89 -1.63 -41.19
C VAL A 31 15.33 -1.17 -40.94
N SER A 32 15.96 -1.63 -39.86
CA SER A 32 17.33 -1.26 -39.51
C SER A 32 18.34 -1.68 -40.58
N GLY A 33 18.10 -2.79 -41.29
CA GLY A 33 18.94 -3.22 -42.41
C GLY A 33 18.85 -2.34 -43.66
N ARG A 34 17.83 -1.47 -43.75
CA ARG A 34 17.56 -0.62 -44.93
C ARG A 34 17.89 0.85 -44.73
N VAL A 35 18.10 1.29 -43.49
CA VAL A 35 18.31 2.70 -43.18
C VAL A 35 19.51 2.89 -42.26
N LYS A 36 20.13 4.07 -42.33
CA LYS A 36 21.27 4.40 -41.45
C LYS A 36 20.87 4.51 -39.98
N GLN A 37 19.64 4.93 -39.70
CA GLN A 37 19.18 5.20 -38.34
C GLN A 37 17.68 5.02 -38.20
N VAL A 38 17.26 4.40 -37.09
CA VAL A 38 15.85 4.22 -36.73
C VAL A 38 15.56 4.99 -35.46
N TYR A 39 14.52 5.82 -35.50
CA TYR A 39 14.02 6.54 -34.32
C TYR A 39 12.71 5.92 -33.86
N GLY A 40 12.57 5.70 -32.54
CA GLY A 40 11.39 5.11 -31.92
C GLY A 40 10.80 6.02 -30.83
N TYR A 41 9.49 6.26 -30.88
CA TYR A 41 8.80 7.09 -29.88
C TYR A 41 7.55 6.38 -29.34
N PHE A 42 7.43 6.30 -28.02
CA PHE A 42 6.24 5.81 -27.33
C PHE A 42 5.35 6.98 -26.90
N ASN A 43 4.06 6.92 -27.23
CA ASN A 43 3.07 7.97 -26.98
C ASN A 43 1.85 7.46 -26.21
N ASN A 44 1.96 6.31 -25.54
CA ASN A 44 0.90 5.67 -24.77
C ASN A 44 0.87 6.13 -23.29
N HIS A 45 0.83 7.45 -23.06
CA HIS A 45 1.25 8.06 -21.79
C HIS A 45 0.09 8.59 -20.92
N PHE A 46 -0.59 7.74 -20.15
CA PHE A 46 -1.50 8.17 -19.08
C PHE A 46 -1.00 7.84 -17.66
N LYS A 47 -0.32 6.70 -17.49
CA LYS A 47 0.25 6.24 -16.21
C LYS A 47 1.77 6.06 -16.26
N GLY A 48 2.45 6.80 -17.14
CA GLY A 48 3.90 6.60 -17.36
C GLY A 48 4.28 5.36 -18.18
N TYR A 49 3.31 4.60 -18.71
CA TYR A 49 3.55 3.35 -19.45
C TYR A 49 4.47 3.48 -20.65
N ALA A 50 4.51 4.65 -21.30
CA ALA A 50 5.42 4.90 -22.40
C ALA A 50 6.90 4.69 -22.03
N VAL A 51 7.30 5.08 -20.82
CA VAL A 51 8.69 4.91 -20.34
C VAL A 51 8.98 3.43 -20.09
N HIS A 52 8.05 2.74 -19.41
CA HIS A 52 8.16 1.31 -19.15
C HIS A 52 8.26 0.50 -20.46
N ASN A 53 7.34 0.72 -21.41
CA ASN A 53 7.37 0.00 -22.68
C ASN A 53 8.59 0.36 -23.56
N ALA A 54 9.11 1.58 -23.47
CA ALA A 54 10.35 1.95 -24.15
C ALA A 54 11.55 1.15 -23.60
N LEU A 55 11.67 1.03 -22.27
CA LEU A 55 12.70 0.21 -21.63
C LEU A 55 12.58 -1.26 -22.04
N GLN A 56 11.36 -1.81 -22.08
CA GLN A 56 11.11 -3.18 -22.54
C GLN A 56 11.56 -3.41 -23.98
N VAL A 57 11.32 -2.47 -24.90
CA VAL A 57 11.81 -2.60 -26.29
C VAL A 57 13.34 -2.53 -26.36
N LEU A 58 14.00 -1.68 -25.57
CA LEU A 58 15.46 -1.68 -25.51
C LEU A 58 16.00 -3.03 -25.03
N ASP A 59 15.33 -3.68 -24.07
CA ASP A 59 15.69 -5.01 -23.57
C ASP A 59 15.46 -6.10 -24.63
N ILE A 60 14.30 -6.09 -25.29
CA ILE A 60 13.96 -7.02 -26.39
C ILE A 60 14.97 -6.94 -27.53
N LEU A 61 15.42 -5.72 -27.88
CA LEU A 61 16.43 -5.49 -28.90
C LEU A 61 17.85 -5.82 -28.44
N GLY A 62 18.09 -6.05 -27.15
CA GLY A 62 19.41 -6.33 -26.60
C GLY A 62 20.34 -5.11 -26.52
N ILE A 63 19.80 -3.89 -26.63
CA ILE A 63 20.56 -2.63 -26.61
C ILE A 63 20.36 -1.82 -25.32
N ILE A 64 19.65 -2.38 -24.34
CA ILE A 64 19.44 -1.75 -23.04
C ILE A 64 20.75 -1.63 -22.26
N THR A 65 20.98 -0.46 -21.67
CA THR A 65 22.15 -0.23 -20.80
C THR A 65 21.93 -0.83 -19.40
N PRO A 66 23.00 -1.11 -18.62
CA PRO A 66 22.85 -1.60 -17.25
C PRO A 66 22.02 -0.68 -16.34
N ALA A 67 22.14 0.64 -16.50
CA ALA A 67 21.34 1.60 -15.73
C ALA A 67 19.85 1.53 -16.10
N GLN A 68 19.54 1.45 -17.39
CA GLN A 68 18.16 1.29 -17.87
C GLN A 68 17.55 -0.03 -17.43
N ARG A 69 18.33 -1.13 -17.41
CA ARG A 69 17.87 -2.43 -16.94
C ARG A 69 17.48 -2.39 -15.45
N ARG A 70 18.29 -1.76 -14.60
CA ARG A 70 17.92 -1.57 -13.18
C ARG A 70 16.60 -0.82 -13.02
N ILE A 71 16.42 0.26 -13.79
CA ILE A 71 15.16 1.03 -13.78
C ILE A 71 13.98 0.17 -14.25
N LEU A 72 14.17 -0.66 -15.29
CA LEU A 72 13.14 -1.58 -15.76
C LEU A 72 12.72 -2.57 -14.66
N GLU A 73 13.70 -3.20 -14.00
CA GLU A 73 13.46 -4.14 -12.88
C GLU A 73 12.71 -3.48 -11.72
N GLU A 74 13.10 -2.26 -11.33
CA GLU A 74 12.42 -1.48 -10.28
C GLU A 74 10.96 -1.17 -10.66
N VAL A 75 10.70 -0.77 -11.90
CA VAL A 75 9.35 -0.47 -12.40
C VAL A 75 8.50 -1.73 -12.45
N GLU A 76 9.02 -2.85 -12.96
CA GLU A 76 8.29 -4.12 -13.03
C GLU A 76 7.96 -4.65 -11.63
N LYS A 77 8.90 -4.53 -10.67
CA LYS A 77 8.65 -4.85 -9.26
C LYS A 77 7.49 -4.00 -8.72
N ALA A 78 7.55 -2.68 -8.86
CA ALA A 78 6.51 -1.77 -8.37
C ALA A 78 5.13 -2.00 -9.02
N LEU A 79 5.09 -2.47 -10.28
CA LEU A 79 3.85 -2.81 -10.98
C LEU A 79 3.27 -4.17 -10.54
N SER A 80 4.12 -5.11 -10.12
CA SER A 80 3.70 -6.43 -9.64
C SER A 80 3.27 -6.44 -8.16
N GLU A 81 3.79 -5.49 -7.37
CA GLU A 81 3.39 -5.34 -5.98
C GLU A 81 1.94 -4.85 -5.89
N PRO A 82 1.06 -5.53 -5.13
CA PRO A 82 -0.28 -5.04 -4.90
C PRO A 82 -0.19 -3.70 -4.16
N LYS A 83 -0.59 -2.62 -4.83
CA LYS A 83 -0.80 -1.33 -4.15
C LYS A 83 -1.79 -1.58 -3.02
N ALA A 84 -1.43 -1.18 -1.81
CA ALA A 84 -2.41 -1.11 -0.74
C ALA A 84 -3.54 -0.19 -1.23
N GLU A 85 -4.72 -0.76 -1.47
CA GLU A 85 -5.88 0.02 -1.89
C GLU A 85 -6.17 1.03 -0.78
N ALA A 86 -6.11 2.32 -1.13
CA ALA A 86 -6.53 3.39 -0.23
C ALA A 86 -7.95 3.10 0.26
N PRO A 87 -8.28 3.44 1.52
CA PRO A 87 -9.60 3.19 2.05
C PRO A 87 -10.63 3.94 1.21
N THR A 88 -11.75 3.29 0.91
CA THR A 88 -12.87 3.91 0.19
C THR A 88 -13.52 4.98 1.08
N LEU A 89 -14.20 5.95 0.47
CA LEU A 89 -14.94 6.97 1.24
C LEU A 89 -15.95 6.34 2.22
N ALA A 90 -16.59 5.24 1.82
CA ALA A 90 -17.51 4.50 2.68
C ALA A 90 -16.85 3.89 3.92
N GLU A 91 -15.58 3.47 3.82
CA GLU A 91 -14.80 2.93 4.96
C GLU A 91 -14.32 4.03 5.91
N LEU A 92 -14.24 5.27 5.44
CA LEU A 92 -13.84 6.43 6.24
C LEU A 92 -15.01 7.13 6.94
N LEU A 93 -16.23 6.93 6.43
CA LEU A 93 -17.42 7.51 7.04
C LEU A 93 -17.73 6.80 8.36
N PRO A 94 -18.00 7.55 9.44
CA PRO A 94 -18.36 6.96 10.71
C PRO A 94 -19.70 6.22 10.59
N PRO A 95 -19.89 5.09 11.28
CA PRO A 95 -21.16 4.39 11.31
C PRO A 95 -22.21 5.24 12.04
N ALA A 96 -23.49 5.09 11.66
CA ALA A 96 -24.60 5.79 12.31
C ALA A 96 -24.76 5.43 13.79
N LYS A 97 -24.30 4.23 14.18
CA LYS A 97 -24.25 3.77 15.56
C LYS A 97 -22.93 3.04 15.80
N LEU A 98 -22.21 3.44 16.84
CA LEU A 98 -21.00 2.75 17.29
C LEU A 98 -21.38 1.42 17.96
N PRO A 99 -20.59 0.35 17.75
CA PRO A 99 -20.76 -0.89 18.51
C PRO A 99 -20.49 -0.70 20.00
N ASP A 100 -21.10 -1.54 20.83
CA ASP A 100 -20.97 -1.46 22.29
C ASP A 100 -19.75 -2.25 22.83
N THR A 101 -19.11 -3.08 22.02
CA THR A 101 -17.99 -3.94 22.45
C THR A 101 -16.68 -3.55 21.75
N VAL A 102 -15.56 -3.69 22.45
CA VAL A 102 -14.21 -3.46 21.90
C VAL A 102 -13.97 -4.35 20.67
N GLU A 103 -14.43 -5.60 20.74
CA GLU A 103 -14.25 -6.56 19.66
C GLU A 103 -15.02 -6.18 18.39
N ASP A 104 -16.26 -5.71 18.52
CA ASP A 104 -17.04 -5.24 17.38
C ASP A 104 -16.49 -3.92 16.79
N MET A 105 -15.96 -3.03 17.64
CA MET A 105 -15.23 -1.85 17.16
C MET A 105 -13.98 -2.25 16.36
N LEU A 106 -13.23 -3.26 16.81
CA LEU A 106 -12.06 -3.76 16.10
C LEU A 106 -12.43 -4.37 14.73
N ARG A 107 -13.60 -4.98 14.57
CA ARG A 107 -14.08 -5.48 13.27
C ARG A 107 -14.29 -4.38 12.21
N ILE A 108 -14.44 -3.12 12.64
CA ILE A 108 -14.51 -1.96 11.73
C ILE A 108 -13.11 -1.50 11.30
N LEU A 109 -12.13 -1.62 12.20
CA LEU A 109 -10.77 -1.11 12.01
C LEU A 109 -9.78 -2.16 11.52
N THR A 110 -10.13 -3.45 11.50
CA THR A 110 -9.28 -4.53 10.99
C THR A 110 -10.11 -5.67 10.39
N ASP A 111 -9.46 -6.56 9.63
CA ASP A 111 -10.11 -7.74 9.06
C ASP A 111 -10.13 -8.94 10.03
N GLU A 112 -11.03 -9.90 9.78
CA GLU A 112 -11.19 -11.08 10.64
C GLU A 112 -9.92 -11.95 10.72
N ARG A 113 -9.09 -12.01 9.67
CA ARG A 113 -7.83 -12.78 9.70
C ARG A 113 -6.82 -12.14 10.66
N ARG A 114 -6.76 -10.81 10.72
CA ARG A 114 -5.92 -10.05 11.66
C ARG A 114 -6.48 -10.13 13.07
N LEU A 115 -7.79 -9.96 13.24
CA LEU A 115 -8.45 -10.06 14.54
C LEU A 115 -8.30 -11.46 15.15
N ALA A 116 -8.50 -12.52 14.37
CA ALA A 116 -8.29 -13.90 14.83
C ALA A 116 -6.84 -14.17 15.25
N ARG A 117 -5.84 -13.52 14.63
CA ARG A 117 -4.44 -13.59 15.07
C ARG A 117 -4.18 -12.74 16.31
N ALA A 118 -4.88 -11.61 16.47
CA ALA A 118 -4.80 -10.76 17.65
C ALA A 118 -5.28 -11.51 18.90
N ARG A 119 -6.42 -12.23 18.81
CA ARG A 119 -6.96 -13.07 19.89
C ARG A 119 -5.99 -14.15 20.39
N LYS A 120 -5.01 -14.55 19.56
CA LYS A 120 -4.00 -15.58 19.89
C LYS A 120 -2.76 -14.99 20.58
N ILE A 121 -2.61 -13.68 20.64
CA ILE A 121 -1.54 -13.03 21.38
C ILE A 121 -2.01 -12.98 22.83
N GLY A 122 -1.32 -13.72 23.70
CA GLY A 122 -1.61 -13.71 25.12
C GLY A 122 -1.23 -12.39 25.77
N GLY A 123 -1.94 -12.03 26.83
CA GLY A 123 -1.68 -10.80 27.60
C GLY A 123 -0.31 -10.78 28.28
N ASP A 124 0.32 -11.93 28.48
CA ASP A 124 1.70 -12.07 28.96
C ASP A 124 2.74 -11.45 28.00
N LEU A 125 2.38 -11.29 26.74
CA LEU A 125 3.22 -10.67 25.72
C LEU A 125 2.90 -9.17 25.54
N ILE A 126 2.09 -8.59 26.41
CA ILE A 126 1.64 -7.19 26.33
C ILE A 126 2.03 -6.47 27.62
N GLU A 127 2.87 -5.46 27.49
CA GLU A 127 3.34 -4.64 28.59
C GLU A 127 2.88 -3.20 28.37
N VAL A 128 2.08 -2.66 29.29
CA VAL A 128 1.63 -1.26 29.23
C VAL A 128 2.58 -0.42 30.07
N GLU A 129 3.42 0.38 29.41
CA GLU A 129 4.42 1.23 30.07
C GLU A 129 3.79 2.52 30.62
N GLU A 130 2.85 3.11 29.87
CA GLU A 130 2.17 4.35 30.23
C GLU A 130 0.70 4.27 29.80
N LEU A 131 -0.22 4.48 30.75
CA LEU A 131 -1.66 4.59 30.47
C LEU A 131 -2.18 5.88 31.09
N GLY A 132 -2.15 6.95 30.31
CA GLY A 132 -2.71 8.26 30.67
C GLY A 132 -4.05 8.52 29.98
N GLU A 133 -4.64 9.68 30.25
CA GLU A 133 -5.91 10.07 29.63
C GLU A 133 -5.80 10.41 28.14
N THR A 134 -4.63 10.90 27.72
CA THR A 134 -4.33 11.39 26.36
C THR A 134 -3.20 10.64 25.66
N ARG A 135 -2.44 9.82 26.39
CA ARG A 135 -1.31 9.06 25.85
C ARG A 135 -1.29 7.64 26.38
N LEU A 136 -1.01 6.70 25.49
CA LEU A 136 -0.77 5.29 25.78
C LEU A 136 0.56 4.87 25.16
N THR A 137 1.45 4.30 25.97
CA THR A 137 2.66 3.65 25.51
C THR A 137 2.65 2.20 25.97
N ALA A 138 2.83 1.26 25.04
CA ALA A 138 2.85 -0.17 25.33
C ALA A 138 3.84 -0.90 24.43
N ARG A 139 4.23 -2.11 24.84
CA ARG A 139 4.90 -3.10 24.00
C ARG A 139 4.00 -4.29 23.80
N VAL A 140 4.00 -4.81 22.58
CA VAL A 140 3.34 -6.06 22.21
C VAL A 140 4.38 -6.94 21.55
N LYS A 141 4.84 -7.97 22.26
CA LYS A 141 6.06 -8.72 21.91
C LYS A 141 7.26 -7.76 21.84
N ASP A 142 8.02 -7.82 20.75
CA ASP A 142 9.20 -6.98 20.51
C ASP A 142 8.86 -5.62 19.88
N TYR A 143 7.56 -5.30 19.71
CA TYR A 143 7.11 -4.12 18.97
C TYR A 143 6.55 -3.05 19.91
N LYS A 144 6.90 -1.80 19.69
CA LYS A 144 6.41 -0.66 20.48
C LYS A 144 5.17 -0.04 19.85
N VAL A 145 4.19 0.31 20.66
CA VAL A 145 2.95 1.02 20.28
C VAL A 145 2.87 2.30 21.10
N ILE A 146 2.73 3.45 20.43
CA ILE A 146 2.47 4.74 21.07
C ILE A 146 1.20 5.32 20.45
N ILE A 147 0.22 5.66 21.28
CA ILE A 147 -1.02 6.32 20.87
C ILE A 147 -1.10 7.66 21.58
N ASP A 148 -1.21 8.72 20.79
CA ASP A 148 -1.38 10.10 21.24
C ASP A 148 -2.76 10.58 20.79
N MET A 149 -3.71 10.60 21.73
CA MET A 149 -5.11 10.97 21.49
C MET A 149 -5.27 12.47 21.21
N GLU A 150 -4.41 13.31 21.79
CA GLU A 150 -4.47 14.77 21.59
C GLU A 150 -4.08 15.12 20.16
N ARG A 151 -3.03 14.48 19.64
CA ARG A 151 -2.56 14.70 18.27
C ARG A 151 -3.23 13.77 17.25
N ARG A 152 -4.02 12.80 17.70
CA ARG A 152 -4.60 11.71 16.88
C ARG A 152 -3.54 10.98 16.07
N ILE A 153 -2.43 10.62 16.73
CA ILE A 153 -1.31 9.91 16.11
C ILE A 153 -1.17 8.54 16.75
N ILE A 154 -0.98 7.52 15.92
CA ILE A 154 -0.54 6.20 16.36
C ILE A 154 0.78 5.83 15.68
N LEU A 155 1.77 5.49 16.50
CA LEU A 155 3.11 5.06 16.11
C LEU A 155 3.31 3.59 16.44
N HIS A 156 3.83 2.83 15.48
CA HIS A 156 4.15 1.41 15.67
C HIS A 156 5.21 0.96 14.67
N ASP A 157 5.99 -0.06 15.03
CA ASP A 157 7.19 -0.54 14.33
C ASP A 157 7.04 -1.96 13.76
N CYS A 158 5.84 -2.56 13.75
CA CYS A 158 5.70 -3.91 13.20
C CYS A 158 5.75 -3.93 11.66
N ALA A 159 6.26 -5.03 11.09
CA ALA A 159 6.38 -5.20 9.64
C ALA A 159 5.04 -5.12 8.85
N ASP A 160 3.89 -5.33 9.50
CA ASP A 160 2.58 -5.16 8.86
C ASP A 160 2.11 -3.69 8.87
N TRP A 161 2.72 -2.83 9.69
CA TRP A 161 2.26 -1.49 10.02
C TRP A 161 2.27 -0.55 8.82
N ALA A 162 3.38 -0.52 8.06
CA ALA A 162 3.51 0.24 6.82
C ALA A 162 2.29 0.06 5.90
N ARG A 163 1.86 -1.20 5.77
CA ARG A 163 0.75 -1.58 4.90
C ARG A 163 -0.62 -1.24 5.47
N VAL A 164 -0.86 -1.53 6.75
CA VAL A 164 -2.19 -1.29 7.36
C VAL A 164 -2.41 0.19 7.69
N GLY A 165 -1.35 0.92 8.01
CA GLY A 165 -1.39 2.36 8.28
C GLY A 165 -1.84 3.17 7.08
N MET A 166 -1.41 2.80 5.87
CA MET A 166 -1.92 3.39 4.61
C MET A 166 -3.43 3.22 4.43
N ARG A 167 -4.04 2.23 5.09
CA ARG A 167 -5.48 1.96 5.06
C ARG A 167 -6.22 2.46 6.30
N LEU A 168 -5.53 3.19 7.20
CA LEU A 168 -6.06 3.59 8.51
C LEU A 168 -6.68 2.39 9.24
N SER A 169 -5.98 1.26 9.18
CA SER A 169 -6.39 -0.03 9.72
C SER A 169 -5.39 -0.53 10.75
N LEU A 170 -5.86 -1.34 11.70
CA LEU A 170 -5.06 -1.86 12.79
C LEU A 170 -4.42 -3.21 12.43
N CYS A 171 -3.16 -3.38 12.82
CA CYS A 171 -2.49 -4.67 12.74
C CYS A 171 -2.94 -5.59 13.90
N LYS A 172 -2.51 -6.86 13.85
CA LYS A 172 -2.80 -7.84 14.90
C LYS A 172 -2.26 -7.44 16.29
N HIS A 173 -1.16 -6.69 16.36
CA HIS A 173 -0.52 -6.32 17.63
C HIS A 173 -1.33 -5.21 18.33
N VAL A 174 -1.69 -4.15 17.60
CA VAL A 174 -2.52 -3.08 18.15
C VAL A 174 -3.93 -3.59 18.49
N ALA A 175 -4.51 -4.45 17.65
CA ALA A 175 -5.78 -5.10 17.99
C ALA A 175 -5.66 -5.95 19.26
N ALA A 176 -4.56 -6.68 19.45
CA ALA A 176 -4.34 -7.47 20.67
C ALA A 176 -4.18 -6.59 21.91
N LEU A 177 -3.47 -5.47 21.79
CA LEU A 177 -3.37 -4.46 22.85
C LEU A 177 -4.76 -3.96 23.27
N MET A 178 -5.60 -3.59 22.30
CA MET A 178 -6.96 -3.11 22.59
C MET A 178 -7.84 -4.15 23.28
N LEU A 179 -7.67 -5.44 22.94
CA LEU A 179 -8.40 -6.54 23.59
C LEU A 179 -7.97 -6.78 25.05
N HIS A 180 -6.74 -6.41 25.43
CA HIS A 180 -6.19 -6.66 26.77
C HIS A 180 -6.15 -5.40 27.66
N LEU A 181 -6.39 -4.22 27.09
CA LEU A 181 -6.59 -2.99 27.84
C LEU A 181 -7.92 -3.03 28.62
N GLU A 182 -7.99 -2.24 29.69
CA GLU A 182 -9.25 -2.01 30.39
C GLU A 182 -10.31 -1.48 29.40
N SER A 183 -11.49 -2.09 29.42
CA SER A 183 -12.59 -1.80 28.48
C SER A 183 -12.91 -0.32 28.32
N ARG A 184 -12.80 0.47 29.40
CA ARG A 184 -13.03 1.93 29.36
C ARG A 184 -12.01 2.65 28.48
N HIS A 185 -10.74 2.34 28.64
CA HIS A 185 -9.64 2.97 27.89
C HIS A 185 -9.64 2.53 26.43
N ALA A 186 -9.82 1.22 26.19
CA ALA A 186 -9.89 0.67 24.84
C ALA A 186 -11.05 1.29 24.02
N LYS A 187 -12.25 1.36 24.61
CA LYS A 187 -13.41 1.98 23.96
C LYS A 187 -13.15 3.44 23.62
N LYS A 188 -12.65 4.24 24.57
CA LYS A 188 -12.36 5.67 24.34
C LYS A 188 -11.46 5.89 23.11
N ILE A 189 -10.41 5.09 22.96
CA ILE A 189 -9.48 5.16 21.83
C ILE A 189 -10.17 4.74 20.53
N LEU A 190 -10.84 3.59 20.53
CA LEU A 190 -11.46 3.03 19.33
C LEU A 190 -12.64 3.87 18.83
N GLU A 191 -13.44 4.43 19.73
CA GLU A 191 -14.54 5.35 19.41
C GLU A 191 -14.02 6.60 18.70
N ASP A 192 -12.96 7.24 19.22
CA ASP A 192 -12.38 8.42 18.58
C ASP A 192 -11.76 8.07 17.22
N MET A 193 -11.09 6.92 17.09
CA MET A 193 -10.54 6.42 15.82
C MET A 193 -11.62 6.14 14.78
N ILE A 194 -12.76 5.57 15.18
CA ILE A 194 -13.86 5.27 14.25
C ILE A 194 -14.57 6.56 13.84
N MET A 195 -14.83 7.46 14.79
CA MET A 195 -15.58 8.69 14.53
C MET A 195 -14.78 9.71 13.73
N ASN A 196 -13.47 9.78 13.95
CA ASN A 196 -12.58 10.78 13.36
C ASN A 196 -11.53 10.13 12.46
N ARG A 197 -11.85 9.01 11.80
CA ARG A 197 -10.88 8.15 11.09
C ARG A 197 -9.96 8.91 10.14
N GLY A 198 -10.48 9.89 9.40
CA GLY A 198 -9.71 10.71 8.46
C GLY A 198 -8.76 11.72 9.11
N GLU A 199 -8.91 12.00 10.40
CA GLU A 199 -8.05 12.90 11.17
C GLU A 199 -6.90 12.16 11.88
N TRP A 200 -7.00 10.83 11.98
CA TRP A 200 -5.97 10.00 12.58
C TRP A 200 -4.79 9.76 11.63
N SER A 201 -3.58 9.92 12.15
CA SER A 201 -2.33 9.66 11.45
C SER A 201 -1.70 8.36 11.93
N PHE A 202 -1.54 7.39 11.02
CA PHE A 202 -0.86 6.13 11.26
C PHE A 202 0.57 6.24 10.72
N ARG A 203 1.56 6.24 11.61
CA ARG A 203 2.98 6.47 11.25
C ARG A 203 3.86 5.35 11.79
N GLU A 204 4.96 5.09 11.09
CA GLU A 204 5.98 4.16 11.57
C GLU A 204 6.79 4.79 12.69
N LEU A 205 7.12 3.98 13.69
CA LEU A 205 8.12 4.33 14.68
C LEU A 205 9.49 3.93 14.12
N ILE A 206 10.30 4.93 13.77
CA ILE A 206 11.67 4.79 13.26
C ILE A 206 12.65 4.82 14.43
#